data_AF-A0AAD8LXY1-F1
#
_entry.id   AF-A0AAD8LXY1-F1
#
_cell.length_a   1.000
_cell.length_b   1.000
_cell.length_c   1.000
_cell.angle_alpha   90.00
_cell.angle_beta   90.00
_cell.angle_gamma   90.00
#
_symmetry.space_group_name_H-M   'P 1'
#
loop_
_entity.id
_entity.type
_entity.pdbx_description
1 polymer ?
#
loop_
_entity_poly.entity_id
_entity_poly.type
_entity_poly.pdbx_seq_one_letter_code
_entity_poly.pdbx_strand_id
1 'polypeptide(L)'
;MTELSWELSTLAQRIKQIHEHLKRNLDICYQHIDEKMRAAPYDSLKHLFDVTHIDNIKVLRALIYPSDDIQPLVKGSSKRRVHLDVIRRMNVLLLISGLDISPDELSILEQIYSESRMHGTRMESLYELVWIPVMDLSHQHWTDPMQKRFDELTSTMPWYSVYHPSIIDQVVVRFMKERWNFINKPILVVLDPQGKELSPNALHMMWIWGTTAFTFTSSRKQALWRDETYFQED
;
A
#
# COMPACT_ATOMS: atom_id res chain seq x y z
N MET A 1 28.17 34.39 -54.79
CA MET A 1 27.04 34.54 -53.83
C MET A 1 26.34 33.22 -53.51
N THR A 2 26.46 32.18 -54.34
CA THR A 2 25.81 30.85 -54.16
C THR A 2 26.57 29.90 -53.23
N GLU A 3 27.90 29.99 -53.18
CA GLU A 3 28.77 29.08 -52.41
C GLU A 3 28.63 29.30 -50.88
N LEU A 4 28.69 30.56 -50.43
CA LEU A 4 28.42 30.92 -49.02
C LEU A 4 27.03 30.49 -48.55
N SER A 5 26.02 30.56 -49.43
CA SER A 5 24.65 30.17 -49.10
C SER A 5 24.53 28.65 -48.88
N TRP A 6 25.32 27.86 -49.59
CA TRP A 6 25.34 26.41 -49.46
C TRP A 6 26.08 25.95 -48.20
N GLU A 7 27.20 26.61 -47.87
CA GLU A 7 27.95 26.36 -46.63
C GLU A 7 27.13 26.70 -45.37
N LEU A 8 26.40 27.82 -45.39
CA LEU A 8 25.49 28.19 -44.31
C LEU A 8 24.34 27.18 -44.13
N SER A 9 23.78 26.68 -45.24
CA SER A 9 22.71 25.68 -45.20
C SER A 9 23.21 24.34 -44.65
N THR A 10 24.40 23.90 -45.03
CA THR A 10 25.01 22.66 -44.53
C THR A 10 25.39 22.77 -43.05
N LEU A 11 25.90 23.92 -42.60
CA LEU A 11 26.15 24.19 -41.18
C LEU A 11 24.84 24.19 -40.37
N ALA A 12 23.79 24.84 -40.86
CA ALA A 12 22.48 24.83 -40.21
C ALA A 12 21.90 23.42 -40.07
N GLN A 13 22.06 22.58 -41.11
CA GLN A 13 21.61 21.19 -41.08
C GLN A 13 22.41 20.34 -40.08
N ARG A 14 23.73 20.54 -40.01
CA ARG A 14 24.59 19.88 -39.01
C ARG A 14 24.20 20.28 -37.58
N ILE A 15 23.99 21.56 -37.33
CA ILE A 15 23.54 22.07 -36.02
C ILE A 15 22.19 21.45 -35.65
N LYS A 16 21.24 21.38 -36.60
CA LYS A 16 19.94 20.75 -36.37
C LYS A 16 20.07 19.26 -36.02
N GLN A 17 20.91 18.52 -36.74
CA GLN A 17 21.18 17.11 -36.45
C GLN A 17 21.80 16.91 -35.06
N ILE A 18 22.77 17.74 -34.70
CA ILE A 18 23.40 17.71 -33.37
C ILE A 18 22.36 18.03 -32.29
N HIS A 19 21.52 19.04 -32.50
CA HIS A 19 20.47 19.42 -31.54
C HIS A 19 19.46 18.28 -31.32
N GLU A 20 18.96 17.67 -32.39
CA GLU A 20 18.04 16.52 -32.30
C GLU A 20 18.70 15.32 -31.61
N HIS A 21 19.96 15.05 -31.90
CA HIS A 21 20.71 13.97 -31.26
C HIS A 21 20.91 14.22 -29.76
N LEU A 22 21.31 15.43 -29.39
CA LEU A 22 21.47 15.83 -27.98
C LEU A 22 20.14 15.79 -27.23
N LYS A 23 19.05 16.24 -27.85
CA LYS A 23 17.70 16.17 -27.27
C LYS A 23 17.30 14.72 -26.99
N ARG A 24 17.52 13.82 -27.96
CA ARG A 24 17.25 12.39 -27.77
C ARG A 24 18.10 11.78 -26.67
N ASN A 25 19.39 12.12 -26.60
CA ASN A 25 20.27 11.64 -25.54
C ASN A 25 19.86 12.17 -24.17
N LEU A 26 19.40 13.43 -24.10
CA LEU A 26 18.87 14.02 -22.87
C LEU A 26 17.60 13.28 -22.40
N ASP A 27 16.68 12.98 -23.31
CA ASP A 27 15.48 12.20 -23.00
C ASP A 27 15.84 10.80 -22.47
N ILE A 28 16.80 10.12 -23.12
CA ILE A 28 17.31 8.81 -22.67
C ILE A 28 17.98 8.91 -21.29
N CYS A 29 18.73 9.99 -21.02
CA CYS A 29 19.35 10.21 -19.72
C CYS A 29 18.29 10.42 -18.63
N TYR A 30 17.26 11.22 -18.91
CA TYR A 30 16.14 11.38 -17.97
C TYR A 30 15.41 10.08 -17.70
N GLN A 31 15.18 9.25 -18.74
CA GLN A 31 14.59 7.91 -18.56
C GLN A 31 15.44 7.02 -17.65
N HIS A 32 16.77 6.96 -17.87
CA HIS A 32 17.66 6.17 -17.02
C HIS A 32 17.75 6.70 -15.58
N ILE A 33 17.77 8.02 -15.40
CA ILE A 33 17.75 8.64 -14.06
C ILE A 33 16.48 8.25 -13.34
N ASP A 34 15.33 8.35 -14.02
CA ASP A 34 14.03 8.02 -13.46
C ASP A 34 13.92 6.52 -13.13
N GLU A 35 14.38 5.65 -14.02
CA GLU A 35 14.44 4.20 -13.77
C GLU A 35 15.34 3.85 -12.58
N LYS A 36 16.55 4.42 -12.50
CA LYS A 36 17.46 4.21 -11.37
C LYS A 36 16.95 4.82 -10.06
N MET A 37 16.36 6.02 -10.12
CA MET A 37 15.77 6.67 -8.95
C MET A 37 14.60 5.88 -8.39
N ARG A 38 13.86 5.13 -9.21
CA ARG A 38 12.81 4.23 -8.74
C ARG A 38 13.35 2.89 -8.24
N ALA A 39 14.49 2.43 -8.74
CA ALA A 39 15.08 1.15 -8.34
C ALA A 39 15.63 1.16 -6.89
N ALA A 40 16.39 2.18 -6.51
CA ALA A 40 17.02 2.21 -5.19
C ALA A 40 16.02 2.24 -4.01
N PRO A 41 14.93 3.05 -4.04
CA PRO A 41 13.88 3.01 -3.01
C PRO A 41 13.14 1.67 -2.98
N TYR A 42 12.95 1.03 -4.15
CA TYR A 42 12.29 -0.27 -4.25
C TYR A 42 13.12 -1.39 -3.61
N ASP A 43 14.42 -1.43 -3.90
CA ASP A 43 15.34 -2.40 -3.29
C ASP A 43 15.49 -2.15 -1.77
N SER A 44 15.51 -0.88 -1.36
CA SER A 44 15.49 -0.51 0.05
C SER A 44 14.21 -1.02 0.74
N LEU A 45 13.05 -0.88 0.09
CA LEU A 45 11.78 -1.37 0.61
C LEU A 45 11.75 -2.90 0.72
N LYS A 46 12.29 -3.63 -0.25
CA LYS A 46 12.46 -5.09 -0.15
C LYS A 46 13.31 -5.48 1.05
N HIS A 47 14.49 -4.86 1.17
CA HIS A 47 15.43 -5.15 2.25
C HIS A 47 14.83 -4.86 3.64
N LEU A 48 13.90 -3.91 3.76
CA LEU A 48 13.19 -3.68 5.02
C LEU A 48 12.42 -4.91 5.51
N PHE A 49 11.90 -5.76 4.63
CA PHE A 49 11.18 -6.97 5.04
C PHE A 49 12.09 -8.17 5.33
N ASP A 50 13.36 -8.11 4.94
CA ASP A 50 14.37 -9.14 5.22
C ASP A 50 15.07 -8.92 6.58
N VAL A 51 15.01 -7.69 7.10
CA VAL A 51 15.62 -7.31 8.37
C VAL A 51 14.61 -7.35 9.51
N THR A 52 15.07 -7.78 10.69
CA THR A 52 14.28 -7.69 11.93
C THR A 52 14.42 -6.29 12.53
N HIS A 53 13.30 -5.62 12.81
CA HIS A 53 13.30 -4.29 13.43
C HIS A 53 12.99 -4.35 14.93
N ILE A 54 13.31 -3.25 15.63
CA ILE A 54 12.93 -3.07 17.04
C ILE A 54 11.42 -2.86 17.17
N ASP A 55 10.82 -2.16 16.20
CA ASP A 55 9.39 -1.95 16.07
C ASP A 55 9.00 -1.79 14.59
N ASN A 56 7.69 -1.83 14.34
CA ASN A 56 7.09 -1.73 13.02
C ASN A 56 7.16 -0.34 12.35
N ILE A 57 7.68 0.70 13.02
CA ILE A 57 7.54 2.09 12.54
C ILE A 57 8.32 2.34 11.25
N LYS A 58 9.53 1.76 11.11
CA LYS A 58 10.32 1.91 9.87
C LYS A 58 9.58 1.34 8.66
N VAL A 59 8.94 0.18 8.83
CA VAL A 59 8.16 -0.47 7.78
C VAL A 59 6.90 0.35 7.47
N LEU A 60 6.16 0.80 8.48
CA LEU A 60 4.96 1.62 8.30
C LEU A 60 5.27 2.96 7.60
N ARG A 61 6.38 3.62 7.95
CA ARG A 61 6.85 4.84 7.27
C ARG A 61 7.19 4.59 5.81
N ALA A 62 7.87 3.48 5.52
CA ALA A 62 8.22 3.13 4.16
C ALA A 62 7.01 2.77 3.29
N LEU A 63 5.95 2.18 3.88
CA LEU A 63 4.73 1.81 3.18
C LEU A 63 3.71 2.94 3.05
N ILE A 64 3.62 3.84 4.02
CA ILE A 64 2.56 4.85 4.08
C ILE A 64 3.12 6.23 3.76
N TYR A 65 4.03 6.71 4.60
CA TYR A 65 4.60 8.03 4.42
C TYR A 65 5.91 8.19 5.24
N PRO A 66 7.05 8.52 4.60
CA PRO A 66 8.35 8.45 5.24
C PRO A 66 8.66 9.61 6.21
N SER A 67 7.99 10.75 6.04
CA SER A 67 8.25 11.98 6.77
C SER A 67 7.24 12.22 7.90
N ASP A 68 7.61 13.01 8.90
CA ASP A 68 6.79 13.31 10.08
C ASP A 68 6.08 14.69 9.99
N ASP A 69 6.16 15.36 8.83
CA ASP A 69 5.56 16.69 8.58
C ASP A 69 4.04 16.66 8.45
N ILE A 70 3.44 15.48 8.26
CA ILE A 70 1.99 15.31 8.22
C ILE A 70 1.53 14.17 9.13
N GLN A 71 0.22 14.14 9.38
CA GLN A 71 -0.47 13.06 10.08
C GLN A 71 -1.13 12.12 9.06
N PRO A 72 -0.49 11.01 8.66
CA PRO A 72 -0.91 10.24 7.50
C PRO A 72 -2.18 9.40 7.73
N LEU A 73 -2.56 9.14 8.98
CA LEU A 73 -3.72 8.31 9.32
C LEU A 73 -4.89 9.16 9.80
N VAL A 74 -6.10 8.69 9.53
CA VAL A 74 -7.37 9.18 10.10
C VAL A 74 -7.94 8.08 10.97
N LYS A 75 -8.29 8.40 12.21
CA LYS A 75 -8.95 7.46 13.12
C LYS A 75 -10.44 7.40 12.84
N GLY A 76 -10.96 6.26 12.37
CA GLY A 76 -12.35 6.08 11.92
C GLY A 76 -13.42 6.60 12.87
N SER A 77 -13.30 6.34 14.18
CA SER A 77 -14.30 6.75 15.18
C SER A 77 -14.34 8.26 15.48
N SER A 78 -13.22 8.96 15.34
CA SER A 78 -13.11 10.39 15.70
C SER A 78 -12.92 11.31 14.50
N LYS A 79 -12.65 10.72 13.33
CA LYS A 79 -12.21 11.38 12.09
C LYS A 79 -11.02 12.34 12.28
N ARG A 80 -10.24 12.16 13.35
CA ARG A 80 -9.03 12.94 13.62
C ARG A 80 -7.83 12.36 12.90
N ARG A 81 -6.98 13.25 12.37
CA ARG A 81 -5.68 12.87 11.83
C ARG A 81 -4.70 12.54 12.97
N VAL A 82 -3.88 11.51 12.78
CA VAL A 82 -2.89 11.02 13.76
C VAL A 82 -1.61 10.55 13.05
N HIS A 83 -0.50 10.51 13.82
CA HIS A 83 0.78 9.97 13.37
C HIS A 83 0.79 8.43 13.44
N LEU A 84 1.74 7.79 12.75
CA LEU A 84 1.92 6.33 12.75
C LEU A 84 2.27 5.78 14.13
N ASP A 85 2.77 6.61 15.05
CA ASP A 85 3.18 6.19 16.40
C ASP A 85 2.05 5.61 17.25
N VAL A 86 0.78 5.91 16.93
CA VAL A 86 -0.36 5.36 17.67
C VAL A 86 -0.51 3.84 17.49
N ILE A 87 0.08 3.28 16.42
CA ILE A 87 0.09 1.83 16.12
C ILE A 87 1.48 1.21 16.25
N ARG A 88 2.42 1.90 16.92
CA ARG A 88 3.76 1.40 17.19
C ARG A 88 3.71 0.12 18.02
N ARG A 89 4.49 -0.90 17.64
CA ARG A 89 4.59 -2.20 18.34
C ARG A 89 3.25 -2.94 18.49
N MET A 90 2.31 -2.68 17.59
CA MET A 90 1.06 -3.44 17.49
C MET A 90 1.14 -4.40 16.30
N ASN A 91 0.37 -5.49 16.31
CA ASN A 91 0.11 -6.19 15.05
C ASN A 91 -0.75 -5.29 14.18
N VAL A 92 -0.42 -5.17 12.91
CA VAL A 92 -1.12 -4.28 11.99
C VAL A 92 -1.67 -5.10 10.83
N LEU A 93 -2.98 -5.01 10.62
CA LEU A 93 -3.67 -5.56 9.46
C LEU A 93 -3.83 -4.45 8.43
N LEU A 94 -3.10 -4.55 7.32
CA LEU A 94 -3.19 -3.60 6.22
C LEU A 94 -4.23 -4.09 5.22
N LEU A 95 -5.41 -3.46 5.21
CA LEU A 95 -6.40 -3.64 4.17
C LEU A 95 -5.99 -2.80 2.97
N ILE A 96 -5.57 -3.44 1.88
CA ILE A 96 -5.08 -2.77 0.67
C ILE A 96 -6.08 -3.00 -0.45
N SER A 97 -6.61 -1.93 -1.02
CA SER A 97 -7.61 -2.00 -2.08
C SER A 97 -7.70 -0.72 -2.90
N GLY A 98 -8.40 -0.79 -4.04
CA GLY A 98 -8.95 0.39 -4.70
C GLY A 98 -10.18 0.94 -3.97
N LEU A 99 -10.92 1.83 -4.66
CA LEU A 99 -12.20 2.41 -4.19
C LEU A 99 -13.43 1.53 -4.51
N ASP A 100 -13.19 0.39 -5.14
CA ASP A 100 -14.16 -0.57 -5.67
C ASP A 100 -14.46 -1.73 -4.70
N ILE A 101 -14.11 -1.58 -3.41
CA ILE A 101 -14.51 -2.54 -2.37
C ILE A 101 -16.04 -2.63 -2.34
N SER A 102 -16.56 -3.86 -2.29
CA SER A 102 -18.00 -4.04 -2.15
C SER A 102 -18.48 -3.63 -0.75
N PRO A 103 -19.65 -2.98 -0.63
CA PRO A 103 -20.23 -2.66 0.67
C PRO A 103 -20.45 -3.89 1.56
N ASP A 104 -20.76 -5.03 0.96
CA ASP A 104 -21.00 -6.29 1.68
C ASP A 104 -19.70 -6.82 2.30
N GLU A 105 -18.60 -6.88 1.54
CA GLU A 105 -17.28 -7.28 2.07
C GLU A 105 -16.83 -6.34 3.19
N LEU A 106 -17.06 -5.03 3.02
CA LEU A 106 -16.70 -4.04 4.02
C LEU A 106 -17.53 -4.19 5.30
N SER A 107 -18.83 -4.45 5.19
CA SER A 107 -19.74 -4.64 6.32
C SER A 107 -19.40 -5.90 7.12
N ILE A 108 -19.02 -6.98 6.43
CA ILE A 108 -18.55 -8.22 7.08
C ILE A 108 -17.27 -7.94 7.88
N LEU A 109 -16.31 -7.22 7.29
CA LEU A 109 -15.09 -6.83 8.00
C LEU A 109 -15.37 -5.92 9.19
N GLU A 110 -16.30 -4.96 9.05
CA GLU A 110 -16.74 -4.08 10.12
C GLU A 110 -17.34 -4.87 11.29
N GLN A 111 -18.19 -5.85 10.99
CA GLN A 111 -18.79 -6.72 12.00
C GLN A 111 -17.72 -7.51 12.75
N ILE A 112 -16.83 -8.21 12.03
CA ILE A 112 -15.75 -9.00 12.65
C ILE A 112 -14.86 -8.10 13.52
N TYR A 113 -14.50 -6.93 13.00
CA TYR A 113 -13.68 -5.98 13.74
C TYR A 113 -14.41 -5.50 15.00
N SER A 114 -15.67 -5.09 14.91
CA SER A 114 -16.44 -4.58 16.04
C SER A 114 -16.69 -5.63 17.11
N GLU A 115 -17.00 -6.87 16.72
CA GLU A 115 -17.17 -8.00 17.64
C GLU A 115 -15.88 -8.28 18.43
N SER A 116 -14.71 -8.16 17.79
CA SER A 116 -13.40 -8.29 18.43
C SER A 116 -13.14 -7.24 19.53
N ARG A 117 -13.80 -6.08 19.43
CA ARG A 117 -13.68 -4.94 20.36
C ARG A 117 -14.75 -4.92 21.44
N MET A 118 -15.83 -5.67 21.29
CA MET A 118 -16.95 -5.72 22.24
C MET A 118 -16.85 -6.88 23.24
N HIS A 119 -16.23 -8.00 22.83
CA HIS A 119 -16.28 -9.25 23.60
C HIS A 119 -15.26 -9.38 24.73
N GLY A 120 -14.57 -8.31 25.16
CA GLY A 120 -13.91 -8.25 26.48
C GLY A 120 -12.90 -9.36 26.82
N THR A 121 -12.50 -10.17 25.84
CA THR A 121 -11.40 -11.11 25.99
C THR A 121 -10.12 -10.37 25.62
N ARG A 122 -8.94 -10.92 25.95
CA ARG A 122 -7.61 -10.33 25.68
C ARG A 122 -7.35 -9.90 24.21
N MET A 123 -8.33 -10.07 23.31
CA MET A 123 -8.30 -9.79 21.87
C MET A 123 -8.43 -8.31 21.48
N GLU A 124 -8.98 -7.44 22.33
CA GLU A 124 -9.24 -6.01 22.01
C GLU A 124 -7.98 -5.17 21.69
N SER A 125 -6.79 -5.73 21.96
CA SER A 125 -5.48 -5.08 21.75
C SER A 125 -4.52 -5.91 20.89
N LEU A 126 -5.00 -7.00 20.27
CA LEU A 126 -4.12 -7.89 19.53
C LEU A 126 -3.68 -7.30 18.21
N TYR A 127 -4.53 -6.53 17.54
CA TYR A 127 -4.18 -5.88 16.29
C TYR A 127 -4.97 -4.59 16.03
N GLU A 128 -4.42 -3.75 15.17
CA GLU A 128 -5.10 -2.58 14.61
C GLU A 128 -5.22 -2.75 13.09
N LEU A 129 -6.37 -2.36 12.54
CA LEU A 129 -6.61 -2.40 11.10
C LEU A 129 -6.35 -1.01 10.49
N VAL A 130 -5.64 -0.99 9.36
CA VAL A 130 -5.34 0.23 8.60
C VAL A 130 -5.75 0.01 7.15
N TRP A 131 -6.64 0.84 6.64
CA TRP A 131 -6.97 0.87 5.22
C TRP A 131 -5.96 1.71 4.44
N ILE A 132 -5.36 1.12 3.42
CA ILE A 132 -4.48 1.77 2.45
C ILE A 132 -5.19 1.79 1.09
N PRO A 133 -5.71 2.96 0.66
CA PRO A 133 -6.28 3.15 -0.66
C PRO A 133 -5.16 3.19 -1.70
N VAL A 134 -5.10 2.19 -2.58
CA VAL A 134 -4.11 2.13 -3.65
C VAL A 134 -4.76 2.53 -4.96
N MET A 135 -4.28 3.63 -5.53
CA MET A 135 -4.72 4.16 -6.82
C MET A 135 -3.51 4.46 -7.70
N ASP A 136 -3.61 4.09 -8.97
CA ASP A 136 -2.60 4.47 -9.96
C ASP A 136 -2.89 5.87 -10.50
N LEU A 137 -2.40 6.89 -9.78
CA LEU A 137 -2.57 8.29 -10.14
C LEU A 137 -1.55 8.80 -11.18
N SER A 138 -0.76 7.92 -11.79
CA SER A 138 0.24 8.30 -12.80
C SER A 138 -0.39 8.74 -14.13
N HIS A 139 -1.56 8.21 -14.46
CA HIS A 139 -2.28 8.46 -15.71
C HIS A 139 -3.71 8.97 -15.52
N GLN A 140 -4.18 9.07 -14.26
CA GLN A 140 -5.53 9.48 -13.92
C GLN A 140 -5.50 10.56 -12.84
N HIS A 141 -6.20 11.67 -13.10
CA HIS A 141 -6.38 12.71 -12.10
C HIS A 141 -7.41 12.29 -11.04
N TRP A 142 -7.20 12.74 -9.81
CA TRP A 142 -8.19 12.62 -8.75
C TRP A 142 -9.41 13.47 -9.10
N THR A 143 -10.60 12.87 -9.09
CA THR A 143 -11.85 13.53 -9.52
C THR A 143 -12.86 13.59 -8.37
N ASP A 144 -13.82 14.50 -8.45
CA ASP A 144 -14.87 14.65 -7.43
C ASP A 144 -15.67 13.35 -7.16
N PRO A 145 -16.03 12.53 -8.17
CA PRO A 145 -16.64 11.23 -7.92
C PRO A 145 -15.75 10.28 -7.10
N MET A 146 -14.42 10.31 -7.33
CA MET A 146 -13.47 9.50 -6.56
C MET A 146 -13.37 9.99 -5.13
N GLN A 147 -13.33 11.32 -4.92
CA GLN A 147 -13.37 11.92 -3.60
C GLN A 147 -14.63 11.50 -2.83
N LYS A 148 -15.81 11.62 -3.46
CA LYS A 148 -17.08 11.22 -2.85
C LYS A 148 -17.08 9.74 -2.47
N ARG A 149 -16.58 8.86 -3.35
CA ARG A 149 -16.49 7.43 -3.06
C ARG A 149 -15.53 7.12 -1.92
N PHE A 150 -14.40 7.81 -1.87
CA PHE A 150 -13.45 7.71 -0.77
C PHE A 150 -14.08 8.14 0.57
N ASP A 151 -14.81 9.26 0.57
CA ASP A 151 -15.51 9.75 1.76
C ASP A 151 -16.61 8.78 2.22
N GLU A 152 -17.37 8.21 1.30
CA GLU A 152 -18.37 7.17 1.59
C GLU A 152 -17.72 5.95 2.29
N LEU A 153 -16.64 5.41 1.73
CA LEU A 153 -15.92 4.27 2.32
C LEU A 153 -15.33 4.59 3.69
N THR A 154 -14.64 5.72 3.81
CA THR A 154 -14.03 6.11 5.10
C THR A 154 -15.05 6.49 6.16
N SER A 155 -16.27 6.87 5.78
CA SER A 155 -17.33 7.21 6.73
C SER A 155 -17.75 6.02 7.57
N THR A 156 -17.84 4.83 6.97
CA THR A 156 -18.28 3.57 7.61
C THR A 156 -17.16 2.87 8.36
N MET A 157 -15.90 3.04 7.95
CA MET A 157 -14.78 2.35 8.58
C MET A 157 -14.55 2.79 10.05
N PRO A 158 -14.60 1.86 11.03
CA PRO A 158 -14.33 2.18 12.44
C PRO A 158 -12.83 2.23 12.78
N TRP A 159 -11.99 1.62 11.93
CA TRP A 159 -10.54 1.50 12.06
C TRP A 159 -9.77 2.68 11.45
N TYR A 160 -8.45 2.59 11.34
CA TYR A 160 -7.63 3.65 10.75
C TYR A 160 -7.66 3.63 9.22
N SER A 161 -7.63 4.79 8.58
CA SER A 161 -7.44 4.90 7.13
C SER A 161 -6.30 5.85 6.81
N VAL A 162 -5.58 5.61 5.72
CA VAL A 162 -4.70 6.62 5.15
C VAL A 162 -5.54 7.80 4.65
N TYR A 163 -5.17 9.03 5.02
CA TYR A 163 -6.03 10.19 4.80
C TYR A 163 -6.26 10.53 3.31
N HIS A 164 -5.31 10.18 2.44
CA HIS A 164 -5.44 10.40 0.99
C HIS A 164 -4.48 9.49 0.20
N PRO A 165 -4.90 8.86 -0.91
CA PRO A 165 -4.05 7.95 -1.69
C PRO A 165 -2.81 8.61 -2.30
N SER A 166 -2.81 9.93 -2.52
CA SER A 166 -1.68 10.64 -3.15
C SER A 166 -0.41 10.67 -2.31
N ILE A 167 -0.45 10.29 -1.04
CA ILE A 167 0.77 10.25 -0.19
C ILE A 167 1.53 8.94 -0.34
N ILE A 168 0.88 7.91 -0.89
CA ILE A 168 1.50 6.62 -1.13
C ILE A 168 2.38 6.75 -2.37
N ASP A 169 3.68 6.52 -2.20
CA ASP A 169 4.63 6.60 -3.30
C ASP A 169 4.36 5.48 -4.34
N GLN A 170 4.56 5.80 -5.62
CA GLN A 170 4.37 4.84 -6.72
C GLN A 170 5.29 3.61 -6.61
N VAL A 171 6.47 3.76 -6.01
CA VAL A 171 7.38 2.65 -5.70
C VAL A 171 6.72 1.69 -4.70
N VAL A 172 5.97 2.20 -3.72
CA VAL A 172 5.22 1.36 -2.78
C VAL A 172 4.06 0.68 -3.50
N VAL A 173 3.30 1.39 -4.34
CA VAL A 173 2.23 0.77 -5.15
C VAL A 173 2.78 -0.38 -5.98
N ARG A 174 3.92 -0.19 -6.64
CA ARG A 174 4.63 -1.25 -7.38
C ARG A 174 5.01 -2.42 -6.47
N PHE A 175 5.54 -2.14 -5.28
CA PHE A 175 5.86 -3.18 -4.29
C PHE A 175 4.64 -3.98 -3.86
N MET A 176 3.50 -3.35 -3.59
CA MET A 176 2.26 -4.06 -3.24
C MET A 176 1.80 -4.98 -4.38
N LYS A 177 1.90 -4.52 -5.63
CA LYS A 177 1.58 -5.32 -6.83
C LYS A 177 2.52 -6.52 -6.97
N GLU A 178 3.84 -6.33 -6.82
CA GLU A 178 4.83 -7.38 -7.07
C GLU A 178 5.05 -8.34 -5.88
N ARG A 179 5.12 -7.83 -4.64
CA ARG A 179 5.41 -8.63 -3.43
C ARG A 179 4.16 -9.30 -2.85
N TRP A 180 3.02 -8.63 -2.91
CA TRP A 180 1.76 -9.10 -2.32
C TRP A 180 0.72 -9.55 -3.36
N ASN A 181 1.09 -9.54 -4.65
CA ASN A 181 0.20 -9.89 -5.76
C ASN A 181 -1.11 -9.09 -5.73
N PHE A 182 -1.05 -7.81 -5.37
CA PHE A 182 -2.22 -6.93 -5.41
C PHE A 182 -2.63 -6.65 -6.86
N ILE A 183 -3.79 -7.18 -7.27
CA ILE A 183 -4.35 -7.03 -8.63
C ILE A 183 -5.78 -6.46 -8.50
N ASN A 184 -5.89 -5.25 -7.98
CA ASN A 184 -7.14 -4.48 -7.75
C ASN A 184 -8.18 -5.12 -6.81
N LYS A 185 -8.07 -6.41 -6.48
CA LYS A 185 -8.89 -7.04 -5.45
C LYS A 185 -8.36 -6.70 -4.06
N PRO A 186 -9.23 -6.42 -3.08
CA PRO A 186 -8.81 -6.21 -1.71
C PRO A 186 -7.94 -7.37 -1.21
N ILE A 187 -6.86 -7.04 -0.51
CA ILE A 187 -6.01 -7.99 0.21
C ILE A 187 -5.82 -7.51 1.65
N LEU A 188 -5.53 -8.44 2.55
CA LEU A 188 -5.29 -8.13 3.96
C LEU A 188 -3.90 -8.62 4.37
N VAL A 189 -2.91 -7.73 4.37
CA VAL A 189 -1.54 -8.06 4.77
C VAL A 189 -1.41 -7.97 6.28
N VAL A 190 -0.67 -8.89 6.89
CA VAL A 190 -0.50 -8.94 8.34
C VAL A 190 0.96 -8.68 8.71
N LEU A 191 1.17 -7.63 9.51
CA LEU A 191 2.47 -7.27 10.07
C LEU A 191 2.47 -7.50 11.58
N ASP A 192 3.58 -8.03 12.10
CA ASP A 192 3.80 -8.15 13.54
C ASP A 192 4.27 -6.81 14.18
N PRO A 193 4.43 -6.74 15.52
CA PRO A 193 4.94 -5.55 16.21
C PRO A 193 6.33 -5.05 15.76
N GLN A 194 7.13 -5.91 15.11
CA GLN A 194 8.46 -5.61 14.57
C GLN A 194 8.41 -5.27 13.07
N GLY A 195 7.23 -5.24 12.46
CA GLY A 195 7.04 -4.95 11.04
C GLY A 195 7.32 -6.13 10.12
N LYS A 196 7.46 -7.35 10.66
CA LYS A 196 7.64 -8.56 9.85
C LYS A 196 6.31 -8.98 9.22
N GLU A 197 6.34 -9.32 7.94
CA GLU A 197 5.22 -9.91 7.23
C GLU A 197 4.93 -11.33 7.77
N LEU A 198 3.75 -11.51 8.36
CA LEU A 198 3.24 -12.81 8.81
C LEU A 198 2.37 -13.48 7.73
N SER A 199 1.67 -12.68 6.92
CA SER A 199 0.87 -13.16 5.80
C SER A 199 0.73 -12.07 4.74
N PRO A 200 1.01 -12.39 3.45
CA PRO A 200 0.81 -11.45 2.35
C PRO A 200 -0.67 -11.29 1.97
N ASN A 201 -1.55 -12.22 2.37
CA ASN A 201 -2.99 -12.07 2.25
C ASN A 201 -3.74 -13.01 3.21
N ALA A 202 -4.30 -12.44 4.27
CA ALA A 202 -5.10 -13.10 5.29
C ALA A 202 -6.62 -12.94 5.09
N LEU A 203 -7.07 -12.34 3.99
CA LEU A 203 -8.48 -11.98 3.80
C LEU A 203 -9.41 -13.21 3.88
N HIS A 204 -9.02 -14.31 3.23
CA HIS A 204 -9.75 -15.58 3.35
C HIS A 204 -9.80 -16.13 4.78
N MET A 205 -8.70 -16.00 5.53
CA MET A 205 -8.68 -16.47 6.91
C MET A 205 -9.61 -15.62 7.79
N MET A 206 -9.62 -14.31 7.56
CA MET A 206 -10.53 -13.38 8.22
C MET A 206 -12.00 -13.72 7.92
N TRP A 207 -12.34 -14.04 6.67
CA TRP A 207 -13.72 -14.38 6.32
C TRP A 207 -14.21 -15.71 6.88
N ILE A 208 -13.34 -16.74 6.93
CA ILE A 208 -13.74 -18.07 7.39
C ILE A 208 -13.80 -18.13 8.92
N TRP A 209 -12.75 -17.63 9.59
CA TRP A 209 -12.55 -17.84 11.03
C TRP A 209 -12.63 -16.56 11.87
N GLY A 210 -12.80 -15.40 11.24
CA GLY A 210 -12.88 -14.11 11.93
C GLY A 210 -11.67 -13.87 12.84
N THR A 211 -11.94 -13.49 14.07
CA THR A 211 -10.92 -13.21 15.10
C THR A 211 -10.11 -14.45 15.49
N THR A 212 -10.68 -15.65 15.39
CA THR A 212 -10.00 -16.90 15.78
C THR A 212 -8.85 -17.25 14.85
N ALA A 213 -8.80 -16.65 13.64
CA ALA A 213 -7.69 -16.79 12.71
C ALA A 213 -6.40 -16.08 13.16
N PHE A 214 -6.44 -15.18 14.13
CA PHE A 214 -5.24 -14.53 14.67
C PHE A 214 -4.24 -15.59 15.19
N THR A 215 -2.93 -15.49 14.94
CA THR A 215 -2.11 -14.40 14.33
C THR A 215 -2.07 -14.39 12.80
N PHE A 216 -2.97 -15.10 12.12
CA PHE A 216 -3.06 -15.19 10.65
C PHE A 216 -1.82 -15.78 9.96
N THR A 217 -1.04 -16.58 10.70
CA THR A 217 0.14 -17.28 10.18
C THR A 217 -0.23 -18.55 9.41
N SER A 218 0.66 -19.03 8.54
CA SER A 218 0.46 -20.28 7.80
C SER A 218 0.29 -21.49 8.73
N SER A 219 1.02 -21.54 9.84
CA SER A 219 0.85 -22.60 10.86
C SER A 219 -0.51 -22.52 11.54
N ARG A 220 -1.01 -21.32 11.85
CA ARG A 220 -2.35 -21.12 12.39
C ARG A 220 -3.43 -21.55 11.40
N LYS A 221 -3.28 -21.20 10.11
CA LYS A 221 -4.16 -21.67 9.03
C LYS A 221 -4.25 -23.19 9.00
N GLN A 222 -3.13 -23.90 9.05
CA GLN A 222 -3.09 -25.37 9.03
C GLN A 222 -3.69 -26.01 10.30
N ALA A 223 -3.63 -25.33 11.45
CA ALA A 223 -4.29 -25.80 12.66
C ALA A 223 -5.82 -25.70 12.53
N LEU A 224 -6.34 -24.55 12.07
CA LEU A 224 -7.77 -24.32 11.91
C LEU A 224 -8.43 -25.30 10.93
N TRP A 225 -7.76 -25.59 9.81
CA TRP A 225 -8.24 -26.60 8.86
C TRP A 225 -8.31 -28.00 9.46
N ARG A 226 -7.34 -28.38 10.30
CA ARG A 226 -7.36 -29.70 10.95
C ARG A 226 -8.54 -29.82 11.90
N ASP A 227 -8.76 -28.78 12.70
CA ASP A 227 -9.88 -28.75 13.65
C ASP A 227 -11.22 -28.91 12.90
N GLU A 228 -11.43 -28.21 11.78
CA GLU A 228 -12.64 -28.35 10.97
C GLU A 228 -12.85 -29.76 10.38
N THR A 229 -11.78 -30.42 9.92
CA THR A 229 -11.89 -31.78 9.37
C THR A 229 -12.26 -32.81 10.43
N TYR A 230 -11.82 -32.65 11.68
CA TYR A 230 -12.21 -33.55 12.77
C TYR A 230 -13.72 -33.49 13.07
N PHE A 231 -14.35 -32.34 12.90
CA PHE A 231 -15.80 -32.18 13.10
C PHE A 231 -16.66 -32.65 11.91
N GLN A 232 -16.06 -33.08 10.79
CA GLN A 232 -16.78 -33.66 9.65
C GLN A 232 -16.77 -35.19 9.64
N GLU A 233 -15.94 -35.83 10.48
CA GLU A 233 -15.82 -37.29 10.58
C GLU A 233 -16.57 -37.89 11.80
N ASP A 234 -17.17 -37.04 12.64
CA ASP A 234 -18.07 -37.39 13.76
C ASP A 234 -19.54 -37.06 13.43
#